data_AF-A0A6L9Q7U5-F1
#
_entry.id   AF-A0A6L9Q7U5-F1
#
_cell.length_a   1.000
_cell.length_b   1.000
_cell.length_c   1.000
_cell.angle_alpha   90.00
_cell.angle_beta   90.00
_cell.angle_gamma   90.00
#
_symmetry.space_group_name_H-M   'P 1'
#
loop_
_entity.id
_entity.type
_entity.pdbx_description
1 polymer ?
#
loop_
_entity_poly.entity_id
_entity_poly.type
_entity_poly.pdbx_seq_one_letter_code
_entity_poly.pdbx_strand_id
1 'polypeptide(L)' 'GRRGATVTTRPSPWRLGPGQAALTAEWLRGWVGAAVEQQPGLAPFADDYLGRRLADCAAGRLTVDVHHVDLLAVPGGTA' A
#
# COMPACT_ATOMS: atom_id res chain seq x y z
N GLY A 1 -28.21 24.36 -2.41
CA GLY A 1 -26.94 24.74 -3.06
C GLY A 1 -26.19 23.48 -3.45
N ARG A 2 -25.63 23.43 -4.67
CA ARG A 2 -24.79 22.29 -5.09
C ARG A 2 -23.52 22.26 -4.24
N ARG A 3 -23.31 21.18 -3.50
CA ARG A 3 -22.06 20.91 -2.78
C ARG A 3 -21.21 20.01 -3.66
N GLY A 4 -20.11 20.54 -4.18
CA GLY A 4 -19.17 19.79 -5.02
C GLY A 4 -17.75 20.29 -4.78
N ALA A 5 -16.76 19.51 -5.21
CA ALA A 5 -15.35 19.86 -5.15
C ALA A 5 -14.70 19.59 -6.50
N THR A 6 -13.77 20.45 -6.89
CA THR A 6 -12.85 20.16 -7.99
C THR A 6 -11.74 19.27 -7.44
N VAL A 7 -11.61 18.07 -8.00
CA VAL A 7 -10.61 17.08 -7.56
C VAL A 7 -9.52 16.95 -8.62
N THR A 8 -8.27 17.10 -8.20
CA THR A 8 -7.09 16.78 -9.03
C THR A 8 -6.36 15.59 -8.42
N THR A 9 -5.92 14.66 -9.26
CA THR A 9 -5.20 13.47 -8.84
C THR A 9 -3.82 13.38 -9.51
N ARG A 10 -2.84 12.78 -8.82
CA ARG A 10 -1.51 12.50 -9.38
C ARG A 10 -0.94 11.17 -8.88
N PRO A 11 -0.30 10.35 -9.73
CA PRO A 11 0.47 9.19 -9.27
C PRO A 11 1.63 9.64 -8.39
N SER A 12 1.86 8.95 -7.29
CA SER A 12 2.87 9.34 -6.29
C SER A 12 3.62 8.13 -5.69
N PRO A 13 3.99 7.08 -6.46
CA PRO A 13 4.37 5.78 -5.88
C PRO A 13 5.49 5.86 -4.83
N TRP A 14 5.32 5.17 -3.71
CA TRP A 14 6.41 4.98 -2.75
C TRP A 14 7.33 3.88 -3.23
N ARG A 15 8.64 4.12 -3.15
CA ARG A 15 9.67 3.11 -3.41
C ARG A 15 10.36 2.82 -2.09
N LEU A 16 10.13 1.62 -1.56
CA LEU A 16 10.69 1.16 -0.29
C LEU A 16 11.86 0.22 -0.57
N GLY A 17 13.07 0.73 -0.37
CA GLY A 17 14.31 -0.04 -0.54
C GLY A 17 14.83 -0.64 0.77
N PRO A 18 16.03 -1.24 0.75
CA PRO A 18 16.61 -1.92 1.93
C PRO A 18 16.74 -1.04 3.18
N GLY A 19 16.96 0.27 3.01
CA GLY A 19 17.03 1.23 4.13
C GLY A 19 15.70 1.44 4.86
N GLN A 20 14.59 0.92 4.33
CA GLN A 20 13.24 1.04 4.89
C GLN A 20 12.66 -0.32 5.30
N ALA A 21 13.51 -1.32 5.57
CA ALA A 21 13.09 -2.70 5.84
C ALA A 21 12.01 -2.84 6.93
N ALA A 22 12.08 -2.05 8.01
CA ALA A 22 11.06 -2.08 9.06
C ALA A 22 9.68 -1.63 8.53
N LEU A 23 9.64 -0.55 7.75
CA LEU A 23 8.41 -0.05 7.13
C LEU A 23 7.87 -1.05 6.09
N THR A 24 8.75 -1.63 5.28
CA THR A 24 8.38 -2.67 4.30
C THR A 24 7.78 -3.90 4.97
N ALA A 25 8.31 -4.33 6.12
CA ALA A 25 7.80 -5.49 6.86
C ALA A 25 6.39 -5.24 7.40
N GLU A 26 6.14 -4.08 8.02
CA GLU A 26 4.79 -3.74 8.51
C GLU A 26 3.78 -3.62 7.38
N TRP A 27 4.16 -2.94 6.28
CA TRP A 27 3.32 -2.84 5.09
C TRP A 27 2.97 -4.23 4.54
N LEU A 28 3.95 -5.13 4.44
CA LEU A 28 3.76 -6.48 3.90
C LEU A 28 2.80 -7.32 4.76
N ARG A 29 2.88 -7.23 6.10
CA ARG A 29 1.93 -7.93 6.99
C ARG A 29 0.50 -7.44 6.79
N GLY A 30 0.32 -6.11 6.75
CA GLY A 30 -0.99 -5.52 6.49
C GLY A 30 -1.53 -5.87 5.10
N TRP A 31 -0.68 -5.85 4.08
CA TRP A 31 -1.05 -6.15 2.71
C TRP A 31 -1.46 -7.62 2.52
N VAL A 32 -0.72 -8.57 3.10
CA VAL A 32 -1.10 -10.00 3.08
C VAL A 32 -2.39 -10.23 3.86
N GLY A 33 -2.55 -9.60 5.03
CA GLY A 33 -3.79 -9.68 5.82
C GLY A 33 -5.01 -9.21 5.02
N ALA A 34 -4.92 -8.03 4.39
CA ALA A 34 -5.98 -7.50 3.55
C ALA A 34 -6.27 -8.39 2.33
N ALA A 35 -5.25 -9.01 1.72
CA ALA A 35 -5.46 -9.95 0.62
C ALA A 35 -6.26 -11.19 1.05
N VAL A 36 -5.99 -11.72 2.24
CA VAL A 36 -6.76 -12.84 2.82
C VAL A 36 -8.18 -12.41 3.19
N GLU A 37 -8.38 -11.21 3.74
CA GLU A 37 -9.72 -10.68 4.03
C GLU A 37 -10.57 -10.56 2.76
N GLN A 38 -9.98 -10.07 1.67
CA GLN A 38 -10.66 -9.95 0.36
C GLN A 38 -10.88 -11.32 -0.31
N GLN A 39 -9.93 -12.24 -0.15
CA GLN A 39 -10.00 -13.57 -0.73
C GLN A 39 -9.60 -14.65 0.30
N PRO A 40 -10.56 -15.14 1.11
CA PRO A 40 -10.28 -16.07 2.20
C PRO A 40 -9.57 -17.37 1.80
N GLY A 41 -9.75 -17.81 0.55
CA GLY A 41 -9.04 -18.97 -0.01
C GLY A 41 -7.51 -18.82 -0.09
N LEU A 42 -6.96 -17.62 0.13
CA LEU A 42 -5.52 -17.39 0.21
C LEU A 42 -4.93 -17.75 1.58
N ALA A 43 -5.76 -17.90 2.63
CA ALA A 43 -5.29 -18.14 3.99
C ALA A 43 -4.30 -19.32 4.12
N PRO A 44 -4.51 -20.49 3.46
CA PRO A 44 -3.58 -21.61 3.59
C PRO A 44 -2.17 -21.35 3.04
N PHE A 45 -1.98 -20.32 2.21
CA PHE A 45 -0.70 -19.98 1.57
C PHE A 45 -0.05 -18.72 2.15
N ALA A 46 -0.79 -17.96 2.97
CA ALA A 46 -0.41 -16.62 3.40
C ALA A 46 0.85 -16.62 4.27
N ASP A 47 0.96 -17.55 5.22
CA ASP A 47 2.08 -17.60 6.16
C ASP A 47 3.41 -17.96 5.47
N ASP A 48 3.40 -18.93 4.55
CA ASP A 48 4.59 -19.30 3.77
C ASP A 48 5.06 -18.12 2.91
N TYR A 49 4.12 -17.50 2.20
CA TYR A 49 4.42 -16.34 1.37
C TYR A 49 4.99 -15.19 2.21
N LEU A 50 4.32 -14.82 3.31
CA LEU A 50 4.73 -13.75 4.19
C LEU A 50 6.11 -14.03 4.80
N GLY A 51 6.35 -15.26 5.27
CA GLY A 51 7.62 -15.68 5.84
C GLY A 51 8.79 -15.53 4.86
N ARG A 52 8.63 -16.04 3.62
CA ARG A 52 9.68 -15.90 2.58
C ARG A 52 9.99 -14.44 2.28
N ARG A 53 8.97 -13.60 2.16
CA ARG A 53 9.14 -12.18 1.81
C ARG A 53 9.70 -11.35 2.96
N LEU A 54 9.36 -11.67 4.22
CA LEU A 54 9.99 -11.07 5.39
C LEU A 54 11.47 -11.45 5.51
N ALA A 55 11.84 -12.69 5.16
CA ALA A 55 13.24 -13.10 5.12
C ALA A 55 14.03 -12.34 4.03
N ASP A 56 13.45 -12.14 2.84
CA ASP A 56 14.03 -11.28 1.81
C ASP A 56 14.19 -9.83 2.27
N CYS A 57 13.19 -9.31 3.00
CA CYS A 57 13.21 -7.97 3.58
C CYS A 57 14.34 -7.80 4.59
N ALA A 58 14.48 -8.74 5.53
CA ALA A 58 15.53 -8.75 6.54
C ALA A 58 16.93 -8.87 5.92
N ALA A 59 17.05 -9.58 4.80
CA ALA A 59 18.31 -9.73 4.06
C ALA A 59 18.61 -8.58 3.08
N GLY A 60 17.77 -7.53 3.02
CA GLY A 60 17.96 -6.41 2.10
C GLY A 60 17.77 -6.76 0.61
N ARG A 61 17.09 -7.88 0.31
CA ARG A 61 16.81 -8.35 -1.06
C ARG A 61 15.45 -7.93 -1.59
N LEU A 62 14.64 -7.28 -0.75
CA LEU A 62 13.30 -6.81 -1.11
C LEU A 62 13.29 -5.31 -1.40
N THR A 63 12.75 -4.94 -2.56
CA THR A 63 12.30 -3.58 -2.86
C THR A 63 10.81 -3.64 -3.19
N VAL A 64 10.05 -2.65 -2.75
CA VAL A 64 8.59 -2.58 -2.96
C VAL A 64 8.21 -1.25 -3.59
N ASP A 65 7.43 -1.32 -4.67
CA ASP A 65 6.75 -0.17 -5.27
C ASP A 65 5.27 -0.15 -4.83
N VAL A 66 4.91 0.78 -3.96
CA VAL A 66 3.53 0.97 -3.51
C VAL A 66 2.87 2.06 -4.35
N HIS A 67 2.12 1.63 -5.36
CA HIS A 67 1.38 2.53 -6.23
C HIS A 67 0.22 3.16 -5.47
N HIS A 68 0.22 4.49 -5.39
CA HIS A 68 -0.91 5.26 -4.90
C HIS A 68 -1.06 6.54 -5.71
N VAL A 69 -2.24 7.14 -5.55
CA VAL A 69 -2.63 8.39 -6.19
C VAL A 69 -2.98 9.37 -5.10
N ASP A 70 -2.27 10.49 -5.08
CA ASP A 70 -2.60 11.60 -4.20
C ASP A 70 -3.77 12.38 -4.80
N LEU A 71 -4.66 12.89 -3.94
CA LEU A 71 -5.81 13.69 -4.35
C LEU A 71 -5.81 15.04 -3.62
N LEU A 72 -6.09 16.10 -4.37
CA LEU A 72 -6.40 17.43 -3.85
C LEU A 72 -7.85 17.75 -4.20
N ALA A 73 -8.69 17.96 -3.20
CA ALA A 73 -10.08 18.36 -3.37
C ALA A 73 -10.28 19.81 -2.91
N VAL A 74 -10.63 20.70 -3.84
CA VAL A 74 -10.93 22.11 -3.57
C VAL A 74 -12.44 22.31 -3.60
N PRO A 75 -13.09 22.79 -2.52
CA PRO A 75 -14.52 23.06 -2.54
C PRO A 75 -14.89 24.04 -3.66
N GLY A 76 -16.00 23.78 -4.35
CA GLY A 76 -16.57 24.78 -5.25
C GLY A 76 -17.02 25.99 -4.43
N GLY A 77 -16.53 27.18 -4.75
CA GLY A 77 -16.95 28.41 -4.08
C GLY A 77 -18.48 28.55 -4.14
N THR A 78 -19.08 29.01 -3.05
CA THR A 78 -20.46 29.48 -3.06
C THR A 78 -20.53 30.69 -4.01
N ALA A 79 -21.14 30.49 -5.17
CA ALA A 79 -21.63 31.61 -5.98
C ALA A 79 -22.68 32.40 -5.20
#